data_AF-A0A2V8LYA5-F1
#
_entry.id   AF-A0A2V8LYA5-F1
#
_cell.length_a   1.000
_cell.length_b   1.000
_cell.length_c   1.000
_cell.angle_alpha   90.00
_cell.angle_beta   90.00
_cell.angle_gamma   90.00
#
_symmetry.space_group_name_H-M   'P 1'
#
loop_
_entity.id
_entity.type
_entity.pdbx_description
1 polymer ?
#
loop_
_entity_poly.entity_id
_entity_poly.type
_entity_poly.pdbx_seq_one_letter_code
_entity_poly.pdbx_strand_id
1 'polypeptide(L)' 'MTISCFLADEGQLRQIAERLRKVGLYGQYEEEAHGESILISVETRTFEERATVTAIFQESGITEFLYSDESAA' A
#
# COMPACT_ATOMS: atom_id res chain seq x y z
N MET A 1 11.49 2.26 -2.52
CA MET A 1 11.03 2.29 -1.12
C MET A 1 9.65 1.66 -1.09
N THR A 2 9.35 0.83 -0.12
CA THR A 2 8.07 0.12 -0.06
C THR A 2 7.29 0.57 1.17
N ILE A 3 6.00 0.83 0.99
CA ILE A 3 5.06 0.99 2.10
C ILE A 3 4.13 -0.22 2.08
N SER A 4 4.10 -0.95 3.19
CA SER A 4 3.25 -2.12 3.32
C SER A 4 2.22 -1.97 4.42
N CYS A 5 1.03 -2.56 4.26
CA CYS A 5 0.03 -2.64 5.32
C CYS A 5 -0.79 -3.93 5.23
N PHE A 6 -1.33 -4.34 6.37
CA PHE A 6 -2.28 -5.44 6.42
C PHE A 6 -3.71 -4.91 6.25
N LEU A 7 -4.46 -5.60 5.43
CA LEU A 7 -5.86 -5.34 5.15
C LEU A 7 -6.73 -6.31 5.94
N ALA A 8 -7.88 -5.83 6.41
CA ALA A 8 -8.84 -6.64 7.13
C ALA A 8 -9.68 -7.51 6.19
N ASP A 9 -9.92 -7.06 4.95
CA ASP A 9 -10.72 -7.78 3.95
C ASP A 9 -10.41 -7.38 2.49
N GLU A 10 -10.93 -8.17 1.55
CA GLU A 10 -10.82 -7.93 0.09
C GLU A 10 -11.55 -6.65 -0.37
N GLY A 11 -12.53 -6.17 0.39
CA GLY A 11 -13.23 -4.92 0.12
C GLY A 11 -12.32 -3.71 0.27
N GLN A 12 -11.50 -3.68 1.33
CA GLN A 12 -10.46 -2.67 1.52
C GLN A 12 -9.40 -2.74 0.41
N LEU A 13 -8.98 -3.94 0.03
CA LEU A 13 -8.04 -4.14 -1.09
C LEU A 13 -8.55 -3.49 -2.36
N ARG A 14 -9.80 -3.76 -2.73
CA ARG A 14 -10.41 -3.18 -3.93
C ARG A 14 -10.46 -1.65 -3.89
N GLN A 15 -10.80 -1.06 -2.74
CA GLN A 15 -10.83 0.40 -2.59
C GLN A 15 -9.44 1.01 -2.76
N ILE A 16 -8.42 0.41 -2.14
CA ILE A 16 -7.04 0.87 -2.24
C ILE A 16 -6.53 0.75 -3.67
N ALA A 17 -6.76 -0.40 -4.30
CA ALA A 17 -6.38 -0.66 -5.69
C ALA A 17 -7.02 0.36 -6.66
N GLU A 18 -8.31 0.68 -6.48
CA GLU A 18 -8.99 1.71 -7.27
C GLU A 18 -8.40 3.12 -7.05
N ARG A 19 -8.00 3.47 -5.82
CA ARG A 19 -7.36 4.75 -5.50
C ARG A 19 -5.95 4.82 -6.08
N LEU A 20 -5.15 3.78 -5.93
CA LEU A 20 -3.81 3.65 -6.53
C LEU A 20 -3.88 3.81 -8.06
N ARG A 21 -4.91 3.24 -8.69
CA ARG A 21 -5.17 3.42 -10.13
C ARG A 21 -5.45 4.86 -10.52
N LYS A 22 -6.22 5.61 -9.73
CA LYS A 22 -6.53 7.02 -10.00
C LYS A 22 -5.30 7.92 -9.96
N VAL A 23 -4.29 7.55 -9.16
CA VAL A 23 -3.04 8.30 -9.03
C VAL A 23 -1.89 7.73 -9.88
N GLY A 24 -2.15 6.71 -10.70
CA GLY A 24 -1.17 6.13 -11.62
C GLY A 24 -0.20 5.11 -11.01
N LEU A 25 -0.46 4.63 -9.79
CA LEU A 25 0.41 3.70 -9.04
C LEU A 25 -0.10 2.25 -9.01
N TYR A 26 -1.13 1.91 -9.80
CA TYR A 26 -1.75 0.56 -9.79
C TYR A 26 -0.81 -0.59 -10.16
N GLY A 27 0.25 -0.34 -10.94
CA GLY A 27 1.21 -1.37 -11.33
C GLY A 27 2.38 -1.54 -10.36
N GLN A 28 2.38 -0.80 -9.25
CA GLN A 28 3.49 -0.73 -8.30
C GLN A 28 3.13 -1.37 -6.96
N TYR A 29 2.19 -2.33 -6.94
CA TYR A 29 1.86 -2.99 -5.69
C TYR A 29 1.77 -4.50 -5.83
N GLU A 30 2.16 -5.18 -4.76
CA GLU A 30 2.10 -6.62 -4.59
C GLU A 30 1.10 -6.98 -3.48
N GLU A 31 0.43 -8.12 -3.65
CA GLU A 31 -0.56 -8.66 -2.72
C GLU A 31 -0.06 -10.02 -2.21
N GLU A 32 0.04 -10.19 -0.90
CA GLU A 32 0.40 -11.46 -0.26
C GLU A 32 -0.69 -11.88 0.72
N ALA A 33 -1.26 -13.07 0.53
CA ALA A 33 -2.26 -13.62 1.44
C ALA A 33 -1.60 -14.26 2.67
N HIS A 34 -1.91 -13.74 3.86
CA HIS A 34 -1.44 -14.24 5.15
C HIS A 34 -2.61 -14.75 5.99
N GLY A 35 -3.10 -15.95 5.65
CA GLY A 35 -4.25 -16.55 6.34
C GLY A 35 -5.52 -15.73 6.10
N GLU A 36 -6.01 -15.05 7.15
CA GLU A 36 -7.21 -14.21 7.09
C GLU A 36 -6.90 -12.75 6.73
N SER A 37 -5.63 -12.38 6.62
CA SER A 37 -5.20 -11.01 6.29
C SER A 37 -4.53 -10.96 4.93
N ILE A 38 -4.57 -9.80 4.28
CA ILE A 38 -3.87 -9.54 3.03
C ILE A 38 -2.82 -8.48 3.30
N LEU A 39 -1.55 -8.78 3.06
CA LEU A 39 -0.49 -7.78 3.03
C LEU A 39 -0.49 -7.14 1.64
N ILE A 40 -0.60 -5.82 1.61
CA ILE A 40 -0.35 -5.05 0.39
C ILE A 40 0.96 -4.31 0.55
N SER A 41 1.83 -4.40 -0.44
CA SER A 41 3.13 -3.73 -0.49
C SER A 41 3.18 -2.83 -1.70
N VAL A 42 3.31 -1.52 -1.52
CA VAL A 42 3.33 -0.54 -2.61
C VAL A 42 4.74 0.03 -2.75
N GLU A 43 5.35 -0.19 -3.92
CA GLU A 43 6.62 0.40 -4.31
C GLU A 43 6.41 1.89 -4.64
N THR A 44 7.28 2.73 -4.08
CA THR A 44 7.33 4.17 -4.30
C THR A 44 8.78 4.59 -4.57
N ARG A 45 8.94 5.53 -5.48
CA ARG A 45 10.23 6.07 -5.96
C ARG A 45 10.47 7.49 -5.46
N THR A 46 9.41 8.23 -5.19
CA THR A 46 9.50 9.62 -4.73
C THR A 46 8.82 9.84 -3.37
N PHE A 47 9.23 10.90 -2.69
CA PHE A 47 8.57 11.36 -1.47
C PHE A 47 7.09 11.71 -1.69
N GLU A 48 6.72 12.20 -2.88
CA GLU A 48 5.35 12.54 -3.24
C GLU A 48 4.48 11.30 -3.44
N GLU A 49 5.00 10.28 -4.14
CA GLU A 49 4.34 8.98 -4.28
C GLU A 49 4.12 8.35 -2.90
N ARG A 50 5.14 8.40 -2.04
CA ARG A 50 5.05 7.93 -0.66
C ARG A 50 3.94 8.62 0.12
N ALA A 51 3.93 9.95 0.12
CA ALA A 51 2.89 10.72 0.80
C ALA A 51 1.48 10.42 0.25
N THR A 52 1.38 10.24 -1.06
CA THR A 52 0.12 9.88 -1.73
C THR A 52 -0.38 8.50 -1.30
N VAL A 53 0.50 7.50 -1.27
CA VAL A 53 0.16 6.14 -0.82
C VAL A 53 -0.23 6.13 0.66
N THR A 54 0.50 6.83 1.52
CA THR A 54 0.14 6.98 2.94
C THR A 54 -1.25 7.61 3.11
N ALA A 55 -1.57 8.66 2.34
CA ALA A 55 -2.89 9.27 2.39
C ALA A 55 -3.99 8.29 1.94
N ILE A 56 -3.76 7.52 0.88
CA ILE A 56 -4.70 6.50 0.40
C ILE A 56 -4.98 5.44 1.47
N PHE A 57 -3.94 4.97 2.17
CA PHE A 57 -4.09 4.01 3.26
C PHE A 57 -4.90 4.59 4.42
N GLN A 58 -4.57 5.81 4.86
CA GLN A 58 -5.30 6.50 5.93
C GLN A 58 -6.78 6.74 5.59
N GLU A 59 -7.07 7.19 4.36
CA GLU A 59 -8.45 7.38 3.87
C GLU A 59 -9.22 6.06 3.73
N SER A 60 -8.53 4.93 3.70
CA SER A 60 -9.10 3.57 3.68
C SER A 60 -9.20 2.95 5.08
N GLY A 61 -8.91 3.73 6.13
CA GLY A 61 -9.01 3.31 7.52
C GLY A 61 -7.77 2.61 8.08
N ILE A 62 -6.65 2.62 7.35
CA ILE A 62 -5.41 1.97 7.76
C ILE A 62 -4.56 2.95 8.56
N THR A 63 -4.33 2.63 9.83
CA THR A 63 -3.53 3.45 10.75
C THR A 63 -2.12 2.92 10.93
N GLU A 64 -1.87 1.67 10.55
CA GLU A 64 -0.59 0.99 10.74
C GLU A 64 -0.03 0.56 9.38
N PHE A 65 1.18 1.05 9.07
CA PHE A 65 1.91 0.70 7.86
C PHE A 65 3.41 0.65 8.16
N LEU A 66 4.10 -0.24 7.44
CA LEU A 66 5.52 -0.50 7.55
C LEU A 66 6.24 0.20 6.40
N TYR A 67 7.34 0.89 6.71
CA TYR A 67 8.23 1.46 5.72
C TYR A 67 9.45 0.55 5.58
N SER A 68 9.69 0.05 4.38
CA SER A 68 10.90 -0.67 4.04
C SER A 68 11.68 0.14 3.02
N ASP A 69 12.79 0.70 3.47
CA ASP A 69 13.83 1.20 2.59
C ASP A 69 14.72 0.00 2.21
N GLU A 70 14.81 -0.33 0.92
CA GLU A 70 15.84 -1.26 0.40
C GLU A 70 17.27 -0.72 0.56
N SER A 71 17.46 0.34 1.34
CA SER A 71 18.74 0.91 1.76
C SER A 71 19.39 0.11 2.91
N ALA A 72 19.35 -1.22 2.84
CA ALA A 72 20.06 -2.12 3.73
C ALA A 72 20.70 -3.26 2.92
N ALA A 73 21.75 -2.92 2.17
CA ALA A 73 22.69 -3.84 1.57
C ALA A 73 24.11 -3.47 1.99
#